data_AF-A0A497PFW8-F1
#
_entry.id   AF-A0A497PFW8-F1
#
_cell.length_a   1.000
_cell.length_b   1.000
_cell.length_c   1.000
_cell.angle_alpha   90.00
_cell.angle_beta   90.00
_cell.angle_gamma   90.00
#
_symmetry.space_group_name_H-M   'P 1'
#
loop_
_entity.id
_entity.type
_entity.pdbx_description
1 polymer ?
#
loop_
_entity_poly.entity_id
_entity_poly.type
_entity_poly.pdbx_seq_one_letter_code
_entity_poly.pdbx_strand_id
1 'polypeptide(L)' 'MAFKLNNPPYKLDSTPIYNVDLGEGVLGKANNNGTILINKNLNPSKIKKVVDHEMIHIDQFKRGDLDYDDNNV' A
#
# COMPACT_ATOMS: atom_id res chain seq x y z
N MET A 1 -19.08 -13.80 -29.47
CA MET A 1 -19.28 -12.37 -29.18
C MET A 1 -18.72 -12.08 -27.81
N ALA A 2 -17.73 -11.19 -27.69
CA ALA A 2 -17.20 -10.74 -26.40
C ALA A 2 -17.88 -9.42 -26.02
N PHE A 3 -18.38 -9.30 -24.79
CA PHE A 3 -18.92 -8.04 -24.25
C PHE A 3 -17.93 -7.48 -23.22
N LYS A 4 -17.71 -6.17 -23.24
CA LYS A 4 -16.85 -5.47 -22.29
C LYS A 4 -17.67 -5.06 -21.08
N LEU A 5 -17.28 -5.49 -19.88
CA LEU A 5 -17.85 -4.96 -18.64
C LEU A 5 -17.25 -3.57 -18.40
N ASN A 6 -18.06 -2.53 -18.60
CA ASN A 6 -17.67 -1.15 -18.29
C ASN A 6 -17.71 -0.86 -16.78
N ASN A 7 -18.45 -1.65 -16.00
CA ASN A 7 -18.53 -1.52 -14.55
C ASN A 7 -18.37 -2.89 -13.86
N PRO A 8 -17.13 -3.37 -13.67
CA PRO A 8 -16.88 -4.63 -12.99
C PRO A 8 -17.36 -4.58 -11.52
N PRO A 9 -17.91 -5.67 -10.97
CA PRO A 9 -18.40 -5.74 -9.58
C PRO A 9 -17.27 -5.80 -8.54
N TYR A 10 -16.02 -5.53 -8.94
CA TYR A 10 -14.84 -5.57 -8.09
C TYR A 10 -14.04 -4.28 -8.26
N LYS A 11 -13.50 -3.77 -7.16
CA LYS A 11 -12.52 -2.69 -7.20
C LYS A 11 -11.16 -3.30 -7.53
N LEU A 12 -10.55 -2.87 -8.62
CA LEU A 12 -9.18 -3.23 -8.94
C LEU A 12 -8.26 -2.29 -8.17
N ASP A 13 -7.66 -2.80 -7.10
CA ASP A 13 -6.52 -2.15 -6.49
C ASP A 13 -5.26 -2.86 -6.96
N SER A 14 -4.45 -2.15 -7.75
CA SER A 14 -3.24 -2.69 -8.37
C SER A 14 -1.97 -2.34 -7.60
N THR A 15 -2.08 -1.87 -6.34
CA THR A 15 -0.92 -1.58 -5.49
C THR A 15 -0.07 -2.85 -5.29
N PRO A 16 1.18 -2.88 -5.78
CA PRO A 16 2.06 -4.03 -5.63
C PRO A 16 2.48 -4.20 -4.17
N ILE A 17 2.39 -5.44 -3.67
CA ILE A 17 2.79 -5.81 -2.30
C ILE A 17 3.97 -6.79 -2.40
N TYR A 18 5.08 -6.48 -1.75
CA TYR A 18 6.28 -7.33 -1.73
C TYR A 18 6.69 -7.72 -0.32
N ASN A 19 7.07 -8.98 -0.14
CA ASN A 19 7.64 -9.47 1.11
C ASN A 19 9.16 -9.35 1.06
N VAL A 20 9.72 -8.50 1.92
CA VAL A 20 11.17 -8.24 1.98
C VAL A 20 11.64 -8.28 3.43
N ASP A 21 12.95 -8.42 3.62
CA ASP A 21 13.53 -8.27 4.95
C ASP A 21 13.67 -6.78 5.27
N LEU A 22 12.81 -6.26 6.14
CA LEU A 22 12.80 -4.85 6.54
C LEU A 22 13.66 -4.58 7.80
N GLY A 23 14.35 -5.61 8.33
CA GLY A 23 15.08 -5.51 9.59
C GLY A 23 14.19 -5.60 10.83
N GLU A 24 14.80 -5.40 12.00
CA GLU A 24 14.09 -5.44 13.29
C GLU A 24 13.31 -4.14 13.55
N GLY A 25 12.07 -4.28 14.02
CA GLY A 25 11.22 -3.15 14.41
C GLY A 25 10.30 -2.60 13.31
N VAL A 26 10.54 -2.95 12.04
CA VAL A 26 9.69 -2.50 10.92
C VAL A 26 8.78 -3.65 10.45
N LEU A 27 7.46 -3.43 10.54
CA LEU A 27 6.46 -4.44 10.15
C LEU A 27 6.00 -4.29 8.70
N GLY A 28 5.93 -3.06 8.21
CA GLY A 28 5.55 -2.70 6.84
C GLY A 28 6.06 -1.30 6.49
N LYS A 29 6.08 -1.00 5.19
CA LYS A 29 6.47 0.31 4.65
C LYS A 29 5.75 0.59 3.34
N ALA A 30 4.97 1.65 3.30
CA ALA A 30 4.46 2.27 2.07
C ALA A 30 5.54 3.14 1.41
N ASN A 31 5.72 2.98 0.10
CA ASN A 31 6.59 3.83 -0.70
C ASN A 31 5.76 4.81 -1.54
N ASN A 32 6.28 6.02 -1.75
CA ASN A 32 5.67 7.05 -2.59
C ASN A 32 5.48 6.62 -4.07
N ASN A 33 6.21 5.60 -4.54
CA ASN A 33 6.01 5.00 -5.85
C ASN A 33 4.77 4.10 -5.96
N GLY A 34 3.95 4.02 -4.90
CA GLY A 34 2.70 3.25 -4.90
C GLY A 34 2.86 1.79 -4.49
N THR A 35 4.03 1.37 -3.98
CA THR A 35 4.29 -0.02 -3.54
C THR A 35 4.24 -0.16 -2.02
N ILE A 36 3.81 -1.33 -1.54
CA ILE A 36 3.81 -1.69 -0.13
C ILE A 36 4.84 -2.81 0.09
N LEU A 37 5.74 -2.60 1.04
CA LEU A 37 6.69 -3.61 1.50
C LEU A 37 6.21 -4.16 2.84
N ILE A 38 6.23 -5.48 2.99
CA ILE A 38 5.88 -6.17 4.24
C ILE A 38 7.09 -6.96 4.70
N ASN A 39 7.34 -6.96 6.01
CA ASN A 39 8.40 -7.77 6.57
C ASN A 39 8.10 -9.27 6.36
N LYS A 40 9.02 -10.00 5.75
CA LYS A 40 8.90 -11.45 5.50
C LYS A 40 8.65 -12.27 6.77
N ASN A 41 9.10 -11.78 7.93
CA ASN A 41 8.98 -12.46 9.22
C ASN A 41 7.69 -12.07 9.97
N LEU A 42 6.80 -11.29 9.36
CA LEU A 42 5.54 -10.86 9.97
C LEU A 42 4.57 -12.05 10.12
N ASN A 43 3.88 -12.10 11.26
CA ASN A 43 2.82 -13.10 11.48
C ASN A 43 1.71 -12.93 10.40
N PRO A 44 1.29 -14.01 9.71
CA PRO A 44 0.26 -13.97 8.68
C PRO A 44 -1.05 -13.30 9.10
N SER A 45 -1.46 -13.46 10.37
CA SER A 45 -2.68 -12.84 10.91
C SER A 45 -2.57 -11.31 11.01
N LYS A 46 -1.36 -10.74 11.03
CA LYS A 46 -1.11 -9.30 11.07
C LYS A 46 -0.92 -8.67 9.70
N ILE A 47 -0.60 -9.47 8.67
CA ILE A 47 -0.35 -8.99 7.30
C ILE A 47 -1.48 -8.08 6.82
N LYS A 48 -2.74 -8.54 6.93
CA LYS A 48 -3.89 -7.76 6.47
C LYS A 48 -3.98 -6.39 7.15
N LYS A 49 -3.80 -6.35 8.48
CA LYS A 49 -3.86 -5.10 9.24
C LYS A 49 -2.73 -4.13 8.85
N VAL A 50 -1.53 -4.65 8.61
CA VAL A 50 -0.39 -3.86 8.14
C VAL A 50 -0.68 -3.33 6.74
N VAL A 51 -1.14 -4.16 5.81
CA VAL A 51 -1.54 -3.71 4.46
C VAL A 51 -2.62 -2.64 4.51
N ASP A 52 -3.67 -2.83 5.32
CA ASP A 52 -4.75 -1.86 5.45
C ASP A 52 -4.23 -0.51 6.00
N HIS A 53 -3.23 -0.52 6.89
CA HIS A 53 -2.58 0.69 7.41
C HIS A 53 -1.70 1.38 6.35
N GLU A 54 -0.83 0.61 5.68
CA GLU A 54 0.03 1.13 4.62
C GLU A 54 -0.77 1.65 3.41
N MET A 55 -1.94 1.08 3.14
CA MET A 55 -2.83 1.56 2.07
C MET A 55 -3.36 2.97 2.35
N ILE A 56 -3.60 3.32 3.62
CA ILE A 56 -3.97 4.70 3.99
C ILE A 56 -2.83 5.65 3.64
N HIS A 57 -1.58 5.26 3.89
CA HIS A 57 -0.40 6.04 3.49
C HIS A 57 -0.28 6.16 1.97
N ILE A 58 -0.53 5.10 1.21
CA ILE A 58 -0.57 5.16 -0.26
C ILE A 58 -1.64 6.13 -0.76
N ASP A 59 -2.83 6.12 -0.16
CA ASP A 59 -3.90 7.05 -0.52
C ASP A 59 -3.54 8.49 -0.14
N GLN A 60 -2.87 8.70 1.00
CA GLN A 60 -2.34 10.01 1.40
C GLN A 60 -1.27 10.51 0.42
N PHE A 61 -0.35 9.65 -0.03
CA PHE A 61 0.63 9.98 -1.07
C PHE A 61 -0.06 10.30 -2.41
N LYS A 62 -1.07 9.53 -2.82
CA LYS A 62 -1.85 9.79 -4.05
C LYS A 62 -2.60 11.12 -4.01
N ARG A 63 -3.00 11.58 -2.81
CA ARG A 63 -3.66 12.87 -2.60
C ARG A 63 -2.68 14.05 -2.48
N GLY A 64 -1.40 13.77 -2.23
CA GLY A 64 -0.38 14.79 -1.94
C GLY A 64 -0.41 15.30 -0.50
N ASP A 65 -1.09 14.60 0.43
CA ASP A 65 -1.24 15.04 1.82
C ASP A 65 0.07 14.94 2.63
N LEU A 66 1.00 14.09 2.18
CA LEU A 66 2.27 13.76 2.87
C LEU A 66 3.50 14.09 2.02
N ASP A 67 3.35 14.85 0.94
CA ASP A 67 4.51 15.39 0.26
C ASP A 67 5.17 16.41 1.19
N TYR A 68 6.50 16.28 1.37
CA TYR A 68 7.30 17.30 2.04
C TYR A 68 7.27 18.56 1.15
N ASP A 69 6.26 19.40 1.36
CA ASP A 69 6.20 20.74 0.79
C ASP A 69 6.79 21.75 1.78
N ASP A 70 7.24 22.90 1.28
CA ASP A 70 7.84 23.96 2.11
C ASP A 70 6.87 24.53 3.17
N ASN A 71 5.59 24.11 3.18
CA ASN A 71 4.55 24.60 4.08
C ASN A 71 4.28 23.66 5.26
N ASN A 72 4.73 22.40 5.21
CA ASN A 72 4.45 21.41 6.25
C ASN A 72 5.76 20.82 6.82
N VAL A 73 6.32 21.54 7.80
CA VAL A 73 7.45 21.11 8.67
C VAL A 73 6.94 20.80 10.07
#